data_AF-A0A5R8ZV21-F1
#
_entry.id   AF-A0A5R8ZV21-F1
#
_cell.length_a   1.000
_cell.length_b   1.000
_cell.length_c   1.000
_cell.angle_alpha   90.00
_cell.angle_beta   90.00
_cell.angle_gamma   90.00
#
_symmetry.space_group_name_H-M   'P 1'
#
loop_
_entity.id
_entity.type
_entity.pdbx_description
1 polymer ?
#
loop_
_entity_poly.entity_id
_entity_poly.type
_entity_poly.pdbx_seq_one_letter_code
_entity_poly.pdbx_strand_id
1 'polypeptide(L)'
;MADNVLYSGDTLSSGQSLTQGSYSLTMQSDCNLVLYDYGRAVWSSGTYNRGYNCILRMQNDGNLVIYSNNNAIWASNTGGQQGHFVLILQRDRNVVIYGCPSWATGTNTANSKGVVVVEHGRNDTSAAMVVVVPEGDEPQNRKIAMVINN
;
A
#
# COMPACT_ATOMS: atom_id res chain seq x y z
N MET A 1 17.23 -5.57 5.49
CA MET A 1 16.73 -4.21 5.19
C MET A 1 15.31 -4.18 5.72
N ALA A 2 14.92 -3.18 6.51
CA ALA A 2 13.55 -3.07 6.96
C ALA A 2 12.71 -2.42 5.85
N ASP A 3 11.50 -2.94 5.61
CA ASP A 3 10.64 -2.51 4.51
C ASP A 3 10.09 -1.10 4.78
N ASN A 4 10.08 -0.25 3.76
CA ASN A 4 9.45 1.08 3.83
C ASN A 4 8.00 1.08 3.32
N VAL A 5 7.47 -0.12 3.02
CA VAL A 5 6.15 -0.34 2.40
C VAL A 5 5.35 -1.34 3.21
N LEU A 6 4.05 -1.09 3.35
CA LEU A 6 3.06 -2.04 3.88
C LEU A 6 1.96 -2.22 2.83
N TYR A 7 1.81 -3.44 2.31
CA TYR A 7 0.80 -3.75 1.29
C TYR A 7 -0.59 -3.96 1.92
N SER A 8 -1.64 -3.74 1.14
CA SER A 8 -3.01 -4.13 1.53
C SER A 8 -3.06 -5.60 1.95
N GLY A 9 -3.62 -5.86 3.13
CA GLY A 9 -3.66 -7.18 3.76
C GLY A 9 -2.54 -7.39 4.79
N ASP A 10 -1.40 -6.71 4.64
CA ASP A 10 -0.30 -6.79 5.60
C ASP A 10 -0.60 -6.04 6.91
N THR A 11 0.11 -6.43 7.94
CA THR A 11 0.08 -5.81 9.26
C THR A 11 1.47 -5.42 9.71
N LEU A 12 1.56 -4.32 10.46
CA LEU A 12 2.71 -3.94 11.25
C LEU A 12 2.37 -4.21 12.71
N SER A 13 3.04 -5.20 13.31
CA SER A 13 2.80 -5.60 14.70
C SER A 13 3.40 -4.59 15.69
N SER A 14 2.92 -4.63 16.92
CA SER A 14 3.53 -3.93 18.05
C SER A 14 5.06 -4.12 18.09
N GLY A 15 5.79 -3.00 18.22
CA GLY A 15 7.24 -2.90 18.19
C GLY A 15 7.86 -2.84 16.78
N GLN A 16 7.11 -3.17 15.73
CA GLN A 16 7.64 -3.14 14.36
C GLN A 16 7.56 -1.74 13.74
N SER A 17 8.41 -1.51 12.75
CA SER A 17 8.51 -0.22 12.05
C SER A 17 8.65 -0.40 10.54
N LEU A 18 8.05 0.52 9.79
CA LEU A 18 8.55 0.84 8.46
C LEU A 18 9.73 1.80 8.58
N THR A 19 10.74 1.67 7.72
CA THR A 19 11.95 2.53 7.79
C THR A 19 12.37 3.07 6.44
N GLN A 20 12.74 4.35 6.37
CA GLN A 20 13.34 4.96 5.19
C GLN A 20 14.42 5.96 5.60
N GLY A 21 15.69 5.63 5.31
CA GLY A 21 16.82 6.42 5.81
C GLY A 21 16.78 6.53 7.35
N SER A 22 16.70 7.76 7.86
CA SER A 22 16.60 8.06 9.30
C SER A 22 15.17 8.23 9.81
N TYR A 23 14.17 8.00 8.95
CA TYR A 23 12.76 8.06 9.32
C TYR A 23 12.23 6.67 9.66
N SER A 24 11.34 6.60 10.65
CA SER A 24 10.63 5.36 10.96
C SER A 24 9.18 5.62 11.33
N LEU A 25 8.26 4.80 10.81
CA LEU A 25 6.87 4.76 11.26
C LEU A 25 6.69 3.51 12.11
N THR A 26 6.48 3.68 13.41
CA THR A 26 6.53 2.60 14.40
C THR A 26 5.17 2.40 15.04
N MET A 27 4.67 1.16 15.02
CA MET A 27 3.52 0.75 15.84
C MET A 27 4.06 0.40 17.23
N GLN A 28 3.92 1.31 18.20
CA GLN A 28 4.51 1.14 19.53
C GLN A 28 3.72 0.15 20.39
N SER A 29 4.38 -0.33 21.46
CA SER A 29 3.80 -1.28 22.42
C SER A 29 2.68 -0.71 23.28
N ASP A 30 2.63 0.62 23.41
CA ASP A 30 1.57 1.36 24.09
C ASP A 30 0.39 1.68 23.16
N CYS A 31 0.32 1.04 21.98
CA CYS A 31 -0.71 1.25 20.97
C CYS A 31 -0.70 2.62 20.27
N ASN A 32 0.40 3.37 20.36
CA ASN A 32 0.58 4.58 19.60
C ASN A 32 1.29 4.32 18.26
N LEU A 33 0.76 4.81 17.14
CA LEU A 33 1.48 4.83 15.87
C LEU A 33 2.23 6.16 15.78
N VAL A 34 3.55 6.10 15.63
CA VAL A 34 4.41 7.30 15.69
C VAL A 34 5.37 7.33 14.52
N LEU A 35 5.43 8.49 13.86
CA LEU A 35 6.45 8.80 12.86
C LEU A 35 7.61 9.53 13.55
N TYR A 36 8.81 9.01 13.34
CA TYR A 36 10.06 9.51 13.89
C TYR A 36 10.98 10.07 12.81
N ASP A 37 11.72 11.12 13.19
CA ASP A 37 12.76 11.78 12.42
C ASP A 37 14.03 11.84 13.28
N TYR A 38 15.07 11.05 12.94
CA TYR A 38 16.26 10.87 13.80
C TYR A 38 15.90 10.53 15.26
N GLY A 39 14.89 9.68 15.46
CA GLY A 39 14.41 9.30 16.80
C GLY A 39 13.56 10.36 17.52
N ARG A 40 13.32 11.53 16.91
CA ARG A 40 12.37 12.53 17.42
C ARG A 40 10.98 12.29 16.84
N ALA A 41 9.97 12.20 17.69
CA ALA A 41 8.58 12.07 17.23
C ALA A 41 8.14 13.36 16.51
N VAL A 42 7.63 13.22 15.29
CA VAL A 42 7.14 14.34 14.45
C VAL A 42 5.65 14.25 14.13
N TRP A 43 5.06 13.06 14.20
CA TRP A 43 3.62 12.84 14.08
C TRP A 43 3.22 11.63 14.91
N SER A 44 1.98 11.60 15.41
CA SER A 44 1.42 10.49 16.16
C SER A 44 -0.09 10.37 15.94
N SER A 45 -0.61 9.13 15.99
CA SER A 45 -2.05 8.86 15.98
C SER A 45 -2.78 9.31 17.26
N GLY A 46 -2.04 9.61 18.33
CA GLY A 46 -2.62 10.03 19.62
C GLY A 46 -3.36 8.90 20.35
N THR A 47 -2.96 7.64 20.12
CA THR A 47 -3.63 6.44 20.62
C THR A 47 -2.88 5.72 21.74
N TYR A 48 -1.91 6.39 22.35
CA TYR A 48 -1.18 5.88 23.50
C TYR A 48 -2.13 5.40 24.60
N ASN A 49 -1.85 4.22 25.16
CA ASN A 49 -2.61 3.54 26.22
C ASN A 49 -4.10 3.33 25.91
N ARG A 50 -4.53 3.36 24.65
CA ARG A 50 -5.92 3.06 24.27
C ARG A 50 -6.21 1.56 24.07
N GLY A 51 -5.22 0.70 24.28
CA GLY A 51 -5.35 -0.74 24.13
C GLY A 51 -4.06 -1.48 24.48
N TYR A 52 -3.99 -2.75 24.09
CA TYR A 52 -2.80 -3.60 24.20
C TYR A 52 -2.65 -4.46 22.93
N ASN A 53 -1.43 -4.98 22.70
CA ASN A 53 -1.07 -5.83 21.56
C ASN A 53 -1.57 -5.27 20.22
N CYS A 54 -1.41 -3.96 20.02
CA CYS A 54 -1.96 -3.32 18.85
C CYS A 54 -1.19 -3.66 17.57
N ILE A 55 -1.94 -3.67 16.47
CA ILE A 55 -1.41 -3.81 15.13
C ILE A 55 -1.90 -2.64 14.28
N LEU A 56 -1.06 -2.18 13.36
CA LEU A 56 -1.49 -1.38 12.23
C LEU A 56 -1.81 -2.32 11.08
N ARG A 57 -2.93 -2.12 10.40
CA ARG A 57 -3.33 -2.91 9.23
C ARG A 57 -3.66 -2.00 8.06
N MET A 58 -3.01 -2.24 6.93
CA MET A 58 -3.44 -1.67 5.65
C MET A 58 -4.56 -2.57 5.11
N GLN A 59 -5.79 -2.10 5.11
CA GLN A 59 -6.92 -2.90 4.66
C GLN A 59 -7.04 -2.92 3.13
N ASN A 60 -7.77 -3.90 2.61
CA ASN A 60 -7.99 -4.07 1.17
C ASN A 60 -8.97 -3.02 0.59
N ASP A 61 -9.66 -2.26 1.43
CA ASP A 61 -10.53 -1.15 1.02
C ASP A 61 -9.81 0.20 0.98
N GLY A 62 -8.50 0.24 1.24
CA GLY A 62 -7.74 1.48 1.30
C GLY A 62 -7.78 2.21 2.64
N ASN A 63 -8.38 1.62 3.67
CA ASN A 63 -8.36 2.18 5.02
C ASN A 63 -7.14 1.68 5.79
N LEU A 64 -6.43 2.60 6.46
CA LEU A 64 -5.34 2.27 7.37
C LEU A 64 -5.88 2.32 8.80
N VAL A 65 -5.81 1.20 9.52
CA VAL A 65 -6.51 1.06 10.81
C VAL A 65 -5.56 0.51 11.88
N ILE A 66 -5.62 1.10 13.07
CA ILE A 66 -5.00 0.53 14.26
C ILE A 66 -6.06 -0.30 14.98
N TYR A 67 -5.74 -1.57 15.21
CA TYR A 67 -6.55 -2.50 15.98
C TYR A 67 -5.88 -2.82 17.31
N SER A 68 -6.66 -2.84 18.39
CA SER A 68 -6.33 -3.56 19.61
C SER A 68 -7.16 -4.84 19.65
N ASN A 69 -6.50 -5.98 19.46
CA ASN A 69 -7.18 -7.24 19.13
C ASN A 69 -8.07 -7.08 17.88
N ASN A 70 -9.39 -7.01 18.05
CA ASN A 70 -10.36 -6.84 16.96
C ASN A 70 -11.10 -5.49 17.02
N ASN A 71 -10.77 -4.62 17.98
CA ASN A 71 -11.40 -3.32 18.13
C ASN A 71 -10.56 -2.26 17.42
N ALA A 72 -11.15 -1.57 16.45
CA ALA A 72 -10.52 -0.44 15.79
C ALA A 72 -10.44 0.73 16.79
N ILE A 73 -9.23 1.24 17.04
CA ILE A 73 -8.99 2.36 17.97
C ILE A 73 -8.59 3.66 17.25
N TRP A 74 -8.24 3.57 15.97
CA TRP A 74 -7.94 4.68 15.07
C TRP A 74 -8.07 4.23 13.62
N ALA A 75 -8.47 5.13 12.73
CA ALA A 75 -8.48 4.91 11.29
C ALA A 75 -8.11 6.18 10.52
N SER A 76 -7.53 6.01 9.31
CA SER A 76 -7.32 7.11 8.37
C SER A 76 -8.64 7.63 7.77
N ASN A 77 -9.71 6.84 7.85
CA ASN A 77 -11.03 7.12 7.26
C ASN A 77 -10.96 7.31 5.74
N THR A 78 -10.14 6.48 5.10
CA THR A 78 -9.92 6.47 3.63
C THR A 78 -10.53 5.24 2.95
N GLY A 79 -11.35 4.46 3.67
CA GLY A 79 -11.97 3.26 3.13
C GLY A 79 -12.92 3.54 1.98
N GLY A 80 -12.89 2.66 0.98
CA GLY A 80 -13.73 2.74 -0.21
C GLY A 80 -13.96 1.35 -0.83
N GLN A 81 -13.81 1.26 -2.14
CA GLN A 81 -13.93 -0.01 -2.84
C GLN A 81 -12.74 -0.93 -2.53
N GLN A 82 -12.99 -2.24 -2.56
CA GLN A 82 -11.94 -3.24 -2.43
C GLN A 82 -10.96 -3.11 -3.60
N GLY A 83 -9.67 -3.24 -3.31
CA GLY A 83 -8.61 -3.13 -4.29
C GLY A 83 -7.23 -3.38 -3.68
N HIS A 84 -6.20 -2.98 -4.41
CA HIS A 84 -4.82 -3.07 -3.95
C HIS A 84 -4.30 -1.69 -3.56
N PHE A 85 -3.75 -1.63 -2.35
CA PHE A 85 -3.24 -0.40 -1.75
C PHE A 85 -1.86 -0.62 -1.16
N VAL A 86 -1.08 0.45 -1.07
CA VAL A 86 0.23 0.45 -0.43
C VAL A 86 0.38 1.68 0.44
N LEU A 87 0.77 1.46 1.69
CA LEU A 87 1.30 2.51 2.54
C LEU A 87 2.81 2.61 2.29
N ILE A 88 3.31 3.80 2.00
CA ILE A 88 4.74 4.03 1.76
C ILE A 88 5.25 5.11 2.70
N LEU A 89 6.32 4.80 3.44
CA LEU A 89 7.17 5.81 4.06
C LEU A 89 8.17 6.33 3.02
N GLN A 90 8.01 7.59 2.64
CA GLN A 90 8.73 8.23 1.54
C GLN A 90 10.03 8.89 2.00
N ARG A 91 10.92 9.20 1.04
CA ARG A 91 12.22 9.83 1.31
C ARG A 91 12.12 11.29 1.79
N ASP A 92 10.96 11.91 1.64
CA ASP A 92 10.66 13.27 2.08
C ASP A 92 10.00 13.31 3.46
N ARG A 93 9.98 12.18 4.19
CA ARG A 93 9.34 11.98 5.50
C ARG A 93 7.82 11.86 5.43
N ASN A 94 7.20 11.97 4.26
CA ASN A 94 5.76 11.78 4.16
C ASN A 94 5.39 10.29 4.25
N VAL A 95 4.18 10.02 4.75
CA VAL A 95 3.60 8.67 4.80
C VAL A 95 2.30 8.71 4.00
N VAL A 96 2.26 7.98 2.90
CA VAL A 96 1.17 8.11 1.91
C VAL A 96 0.60 6.75 1.58
N ILE A 97 -0.73 6.69 1.51
CA ILE A 97 -1.48 5.56 0.96
C ILE A 97 -1.67 5.81 -0.54
N TYR A 98 -1.17 4.90 -1.36
CA TYR A 98 -1.49 4.82 -2.79
C TYR A 98 -2.40 3.62 -3.03
N GLY A 99 -3.22 3.68 -4.07
CA GLY A 99 -4.20 2.64 -4.36
C GLY A 99 -4.65 2.61 -5.80
N CYS A 100 -5.43 1.58 -6.12
CA CYS A 100 -6.03 1.37 -7.45
C CYS A 100 -4.98 1.46 -8.57
N PRO A 101 -3.99 0.54 -8.58
CA PRO A 101 -2.96 0.52 -9.61
C PRO A 101 -3.59 0.41 -11.01
N SER A 102 -3.17 1.29 -11.92
CA SER A 102 -3.72 1.37 -13.28
C SER A 102 -3.02 0.44 -14.28
N TRP A 103 -1.79 0.01 -13.98
CA TRP A 103 -1.01 -0.86 -14.85
C TRP A 103 0.01 -1.68 -14.06
N ALA A 104 0.27 -2.91 -14.51
CA ALA A 104 1.35 -3.76 -14.04
C ALA A 104 1.91 -4.59 -15.21
N THR A 105 3.19 -4.98 -15.14
CA THR A 105 3.81 -5.88 -16.13
C THR A 105 3.26 -7.30 -16.10
N GLY A 106 2.63 -7.72 -14.99
CA GLY A 106 2.14 -9.09 -14.80
C GLY A 106 3.24 -10.15 -14.66
N THR A 107 4.46 -9.75 -14.29
CA THR A 107 5.64 -10.63 -14.21
C THR A 107 6.01 -11.01 -12.77
N ASN A 108 5.07 -10.92 -11.84
CA ASN A 108 5.31 -11.24 -10.44
C ASN A 108 5.66 -12.73 -10.28
N THR A 109 6.69 -13.02 -9.47
CA THR A 109 7.07 -14.39 -9.15
C THR A 109 6.18 -14.95 -8.05
N ALA A 110 6.03 -16.28 -8.01
CA ALA A 110 5.31 -16.93 -6.91
C ALA A 110 5.88 -16.51 -5.54
N ASN A 111 5.00 -16.30 -4.57
CA ASN A 111 5.32 -15.88 -3.19
C ASN A 111 6.03 -14.52 -3.05
N SER A 112 6.04 -13.67 -4.07
CA SER A 112 6.51 -12.29 -3.94
C SER A 112 5.45 -11.39 -3.28
N LYS A 113 5.88 -10.49 -2.40
CA LYS A 113 5.04 -9.39 -1.90
C LYS A 113 5.03 -8.26 -2.92
N GLY A 114 3.85 -7.84 -3.34
CA GLY A 114 3.70 -6.80 -4.35
C GLY A 114 2.25 -6.40 -4.57
N VAL A 115 2.08 -5.31 -5.32
CA VAL A 115 0.78 -4.89 -5.83
C VAL A 115 0.46 -5.67 -7.09
N VAL A 116 -0.72 -6.28 -7.15
CA VAL A 116 -1.23 -6.94 -8.36
C VAL A 116 -2.31 -6.05 -8.96
N VAL A 117 -2.34 -5.92 -10.28
CA VAL A 117 -3.52 -5.38 -10.97
C VAL A 117 -4.38 -6.57 -11.33
N VAL A 118 -5.48 -6.77 -10.59
CA VAL A 118 -6.51 -7.72 -11.01
C VAL A 118 -7.45 -6.94 -11.91
N GLU A 119 -7.59 -7.34 -13.18
CA GLU A 119 -8.60 -6.75 -14.04
C GLU A 119 -9.98 -6.93 -13.37
N HIS A 120 -10.61 -5.83 -12.97
CA HIS A 120 -12.01 -5.86 -12.62
C HIS A 120 -12.78 -6.25 -13.87
N GLY A 121 -13.46 -7.40 -13.82
CA GLY A 121 -14.29 -7.87 -14.91
C GLY A 121 -15.26 -6.79 -15.36
N ARG A 122 -15.08 -6.36 -16.63
CA ARG A 122 -15.99 -5.61 -17.51
C ARG A 122 -17.24 -5.04 -16.81
N ASN A 123 -17.14 -3.82 -16.27
CA ASN A 123 -18.23 -2.83 -16.30
C ASN A 123 -17.88 -1.45 -15.71
N ASP A 124 -16.63 -1.16 -15.32
CA ASP A 124 -16.25 0.19 -14.92
C ASP A 124 -15.66 0.96 -16.11
N THR A 125 -16.35 2.02 -16.54
CA THR A 125 -16.00 2.85 -17.70
C THR A 125 -15.01 3.95 -17.33
N SER A 126 -13.86 3.56 -16.78
CA SER A 126 -12.66 4.40 -16.78
C SER A 126 -11.56 3.69 -17.58
N ALA A 127 -11.17 4.36 -18.67
CA ALA A 127 -10.50 3.82 -19.85
C ALA A 127 -9.30 2.89 -19.62
N ALA A 128 -9.31 1.76 -20.34
CA ALA A 128 -8.19 1.32 -21.17
C ALA A 128 -8.74 0.51 -22.36
N MET A 129 -8.61 1.06 -23.57
CA MET A 129 -8.87 0.34 -24.83
C MET A 129 -7.56 -0.29 -25.29
N VAL A 130 -7.51 -1.62 -25.39
CA VAL A 130 -6.47 -2.30 -26.20
C VAL A 130 -7.16 -3.37 -27.04
N VAL A 131 -7.02 -3.22 -28.36
CA VAL A 131 -7.55 -4.12 -29.39
C VAL A 131 -6.65 -5.34 -29.51
N VAL A 132 -7.26 -6.53 -29.52
CA VAL A 132 -6.61 -7.82 -29.76
C VAL A 132 -6.14 -7.90 -31.22
N VAL A 133 -4.91 -8.35 -31.45
CA VAL A 133 -4.45 -8.79 -32.78
C VAL A 133 -4.40 -10.32 -32.78
N PRO A 134 -4.95 -11.02 -33.79
CA PRO A 134 -5.02 -12.48 -33.78
C PRO A 134 -3.65 -13.14 -33.97
N GLU A 135 -3.55 -14.37 -33.46
CA GLU A 135 -2.39 -15.27 -33.45
C GLU A 135 -1.81 -15.57 -34.85
N GLY A 136 -0.47 -15.73 -34.92
CA GLY A 136 0.22 -16.25 -36.10
C GLY A 136 1.70 -15.88 -36.16
N ASP A 137 2.52 -16.67 -35.45
CA ASP A 137 3.95 -16.92 -35.61
C ASP A 137 5.01 -15.80 -35.58
N GLU A 138 5.66 -15.80 -34.41
CA GLU A 138 7.10 -15.71 -34.15
C GLU A 138 7.81 -14.37 -33.90
N PRO A 139 8.79 -14.42 -32.98
CA PRO A 139 9.15 -13.29 -32.15
C PRO A 139 10.36 -12.60 -32.74
N GLN A 140 10.39 -11.28 -32.63
CA GLN A 140 11.51 -10.49 -32.12
C GLN A 140 11.05 -9.04 -32.15
N ASN A 141 11.14 -8.41 -30.99
CA ASN A 141 11.11 -6.97 -30.83
C ASN A 141 9.77 -6.29 -31.18
N ARG A 142 8.87 -6.18 -30.20
CA ARG A 142 7.78 -5.20 -30.26
C ARG A 142 7.76 -4.30 -29.04
N LYS A 143 8.32 -3.10 -29.25
CA LYS A 143 7.70 -1.84 -28.84
C LYS A 143 6.28 -1.77 -29.41
N ILE A 144 5.39 -1.04 -28.72
CA ILE A 144 4.41 -0.03 -29.21
C ILE A 144 3.51 0.24 -27.99
N ALA A 145 3.70 1.32 -27.23
CA ALA A 145 3.31 2.72 -27.48
C ALA A 145 1.78 2.94 -27.48
N MET A 146 1.30 3.83 -26.61
CA MET A 146 0.11 4.63 -26.89
C MET A 146 0.41 6.10 -26.60
N VAL A 147 0.29 6.88 -27.67
CA VAL A 147 0.24 8.34 -27.69
C VAL A 147 -1.19 8.75 -27.35
N ILE A 148 -1.39 9.82 -26.58
CA ILE A 148 -2.57 10.67 -26.76
C ILE A 148 -2.11 12.13 -26.79
N ASN A 149 -2.57 12.82 -27.83
CA ASN A 149 -2.32 14.22 -28.15
C ASN A 149 -3.16 15.16 -27.26
N ASN A 150 -2.54 16.31 -26.96
CA ASN A 150 -3.04 17.60 -26.47
C ASN A 150 -4.08 17.63 -25.34
#